data_AF-A0A3A5UQI6-F1
#
_entry.id   AF-A0A3A5UQI6-F1
#
_cell.length_a   1.000
_cell.length_b   1.000
_cell.length_c   1.000
_cell.angle_alpha   90.00
_cell.angle_beta   90.00
_cell.angle_gamma   90.00
#
_symmetry.space_group_name_H-M   'P 1'
#
loop_
_entity.id
_entity.type
_entity.pdbx_description
1 polymer ?
#
loop_
_entity_poly.entity_id
_entity_poly.type
_entity_poly.pdbx_seq_one_letter_code
_entity_poly.pdbx_strand_id
1 'polypeptide(L)'
;MMKLHQINKKQPYYGTGNKQITMPAEQTMQKAKNEKFLKALQTLAERDPEGFSNVAPELIKRSVWNWRGADPFFAERLSNWIDTAHKWSEFKEILPKEAHLPRRKAVEQISYDTLPKQYSEFLHHLTDRFEGDYTRWDASKRDQFTILGMLALEGKEGVRQGRLIHHLGLDSSVSAGLPGSNAIRAAKIALSRSAKPLHLWAPASGNGSERLHAFADANLADLVARFVLNQQAAILLPPAYTLEG
;
A
#
# COMPACT_ATOMS: atom_id res chain seq x y z
N MET A 1 -27.85 2.32 -72.12
CA MET A 1 -27.03 3.49 -71.71
C MET A 1 -26.93 3.53 -70.19
N MET A 2 -25.86 2.95 -69.62
CA MET A 2 -25.60 2.98 -68.18
C MET A 2 -24.70 4.18 -67.86
N LYS A 3 -25.18 5.07 -66.99
CA LYS A 3 -24.44 6.25 -66.52
C LYS A 3 -23.42 5.83 -65.46
N LEU A 4 -22.13 5.95 -65.79
CA LEU A 4 -21.00 5.87 -64.87
C LEU A 4 -21.15 6.90 -63.75
N HIS A 5 -21.31 6.43 -62.50
CA HIS A 5 -21.20 7.30 -61.33
C HIS A 5 -19.72 7.50 -60.98
N GLN A 6 -19.31 8.76 -61.00
CA GLN A 6 -17.98 9.24 -60.71
C GLN A 6 -17.61 9.00 -59.24
N ILE A 7 -16.47 8.34 -59.00
CA ILE A 7 -15.89 8.17 -57.67
C ILE A 7 -15.16 9.46 -57.28
N ASN A 8 -15.64 10.13 -56.24
CA ASN A 8 -15.04 11.34 -55.69
C ASN A 8 -13.75 11.00 -54.91
N LYS A 9 -12.58 11.42 -55.42
CA LYS A 9 -11.23 11.07 -54.92
C LYS A 9 -10.76 11.90 -53.71
N LYS A 10 -11.62 12.25 -52.76
CA LYS A 10 -11.24 13.05 -51.57
C LYS A 10 -11.95 12.65 -50.26
N GLN A 11 -12.06 11.35 -49.96
CA GLN A 11 -12.39 10.91 -48.61
C GLN A 11 -11.40 9.83 -48.14
N PRO A 12 -10.78 9.97 -46.95
CA PRO A 12 -9.86 8.98 -46.41
C PRO A 12 -10.60 7.70 -45.99
N TYR A 13 -10.03 6.55 -46.31
CA TYR A 13 -10.59 5.19 -46.14
C TYR A 13 -10.56 4.66 -44.70
N TYR A 14 -10.40 5.53 -43.71
CA TYR A 14 -10.48 5.16 -42.30
C TYR A 14 -11.56 6.02 -41.65
N GLY A 15 -12.72 5.42 -41.44
CA GLY A 15 -13.67 5.94 -40.46
C GLY A 15 -12.96 5.99 -39.11
N THR A 16 -12.85 7.19 -38.55
CA THR A 16 -12.62 7.40 -37.12
C THR A 16 -13.81 6.80 -36.38
N GLY A 17 -13.75 5.48 -36.18
CA GLY A 17 -14.56 4.80 -35.20
C GLY A 17 -14.13 5.32 -33.84
N ASN A 18 -14.83 6.34 -33.34
CA ASN A 18 -14.98 6.54 -31.92
C ASN A 18 -15.54 5.22 -31.38
N LYS A 19 -14.65 4.31 -30.95
CA LYS A 19 -15.00 3.31 -29.96
C LYS A 19 -15.22 4.07 -28.66
N GLN A 20 -16.36 4.75 -28.56
CA GLN A 20 -17.03 4.84 -27.28
C GLN A 20 -17.20 3.38 -26.86
N ILE A 21 -16.44 3.00 -25.83
CA ILE A 21 -16.69 1.77 -25.10
C ILE A 21 -18.06 1.98 -24.47
N THR A 22 -19.13 1.68 -25.19
CA THR A 22 -20.47 1.65 -24.65
C THR A 22 -20.47 0.45 -23.70
N MET A 23 -20.29 0.71 -22.41
CA MET A 23 -20.43 -0.32 -21.39
C MET A 23 -21.81 -0.98 -21.55
N PRO A 24 -21.92 -2.33 -21.43
CA PRO A 24 -23.19 -3.02 -21.59
C PRO A 24 -24.22 -2.44 -20.62
N ALA A 25 -25.45 -2.18 -21.08
CA ALA A 25 -26.52 -1.54 -20.30
C ALA A 25 -26.75 -2.18 -18.92
N GLU A 26 -26.50 -3.48 -18.80
CA GLU A 26 -26.61 -4.28 -17.57
C GLU A 26 -25.57 -3.90 -16.49
N GLN A 27 -24.31 -3.63 -16.88
CA GLN A 27 -23.27 -3.18 -15.95
C GLN A 27 -23.60 -1.78 -15.39
N THR A 28 -24.17 -0.92 -16.25
CA THR A 28 -24.62 0.43 -15.87
C THR A 28 -25.79 0.37 -14.89
N MET A 29 -26.74 -0.54 -15.07
CA MET A 29 -27.85 -0.74 -14.13
C MET A 29 -27.40 -1.30 -12.78
N GLN A 30 -26.47 -2.26 -12.78
CA GLN A 30 -25.93 -2.83 -11.53
C GLN A 30 -25.15 -1.78 -10.73
N LYS A 31 -24.36 -0.94 -11.40
CA LYS A 31 -23.64 0.16 -10.76
C LYS A 31 -24.61 1.17 -10.12
N ALA A 32 -25.65 1.59 -10.84
CA ALA A 32 -26.67 2.49 -10.31
C ALA A 32 -27.42 1.89 -9.10
N LYS A 33 -27.64 0.56 -9.09
CA LYS A 33 -28.22 -0.14 -7.95
C LYS A 33 -27.30 -0.14 -6.73
N ASN A 34 -26.01 -0.40 -6.92
CA ASN A 34 -25.02 -0.36 -5.85
C ASN A 34 -24.89 1.05 -5.24
N GLU A 35 -24.91 2.09 -6.07
CA GLU A 35 -24.89 3.49 -5.59
C GLU A 35 -26.09 3.81 -4.69
N LYS A 36 -27.29 3.29 -5.00
CA LYS A 36 -28.47 3.45 -4.15
C LYS A 36 -28.30 2.74 -2.81
N PHE A 37 -27.72 1.54 -2.79
CA PHE A 37 -27.44 0.83 -1.53
C PHE A 37 -26.41 1.55 -0.67
N LEU A 38 -25.34 2.08 -1.28
CA LEU A 38 -24.35 2.89 -0.57
C LEU A 38 -24.98 4.13 0.07
N LYS A 39 -25.85 4.84 -0.66
CA LYS A 39 -26.60 5.97 -0.10
C LYS A 39 -27.49 5.56 1.07
N ALA A 40 -28.18 4.42 0.97
CA ALA A 40 -29.01 3.92 2.07
C ALA A 40 -28.17 3.61 3.33
N LEU A 41 -27.00 2.97 3.17
CA LEU A 41 -26.07 2.71 4.27
C LEU A 41 -25.54 4.00 4.89
N GLN A 42 -25.20 5.01 4.07
CA GLN A 42 -24.78 6.33 4.54
C GLN A 42 -25.89 7.00 5.36
N THR A 43 -27.12 7.02 4.85
CA THR A 43 -28.26 7.58 5.58
C THR A 43 -28.52 6.86 6.91
N LEU A 44 -28.37 5.53 6.94
CA LEU A 44 -28.48 4.76 8.18
C LEU A 44 -27.38 5.12 9.19
N ALA A 45 -26.13 5.21 8.73
CA ALA A 45 -25.00 5.59 9.57
C ALA A 45 -25.13 7.01 10.15
N GLU A 46 -25.76 7.93 9.42
CA GLU A 46 -26.03 9.30 9.88
C GLU A 46 -27.21 9.38 10.86
N ARG A 47 -28.26 8.58 10.65
CA ARG A 47 -29.49 8.62 11.46
C ARG A 47 -29.39 7.83 12.76
N ASP A 48 -28.66 6.73 12.76
CA ASP A 48 -28.44 5.88 13.94
C ASP A 48 -26.99 5.36 13.95
N PRO A 49 -26.03 6.20 14.39
CA PRO A 49 -24.61 5.83 14.38
C PRO A 49 -24.30 4.63 15.27
N GLU A 50 -24.92 4.53 16.45
CA GLU A 50 -24.68 3.44 17.40
C GLU A 50 -25.26 2.12 16.88
N GLY A 51 -26.51 2.12 16.41
CA GLY A 51 -27.12 0.93 15.80
C GLY A 51 -26.37 0.48 14.56
N PHE A 52 -25.93 1.42 13.70
CA PHE A 52 -25.12 1.09 12.54
C PHE A 52 -23.77 0.50 12.93
N SER A 53 -23.07 1.06 13.92
CA SER A 53 -21.78 0.56 14.41
C SER A 53 -21.87 -0.87 14.96
N ASN A 54 -22.99 -1.22 15.59
CA ASN A 54 -23.22 -2.58 16.10
C ASN A 54 -23.50 -3.60 14.98
N VAL A 55 -24.16 -3.17 13.90
CA VAL A 55 -24.63 -4.07 12.84
C VAL A 55 -23.66 -4.17 11.66
N ALA A 56 -22.95 -3.09 11.34
CA ALA A 56 -22.04 -3.01 10.19
C ALA A 56 -20.91 -4.07 10.22
N PRO A 57 -20.23 -4.36 11.34
CA PRO A 57 -19.26 -5.44 11.43
C PRO A 57 -19.79 -6.79 10.94
N GLU A 58 -20.96 -7.19 11.42
CA GLU A 58 -21.57 -8.48 11.09
C GLU A 58 -22.10 -8.50 9.66
N LEU A 59 -22.62 -7.38 9.15
CA LEU A 59 -22.98 -7.24 7.73
C LEU A 59 -21.76 -7.42 6.83
N ILE A 60 -20.61 -6.84 7.18
CA ILE A 60 -19.36 -6.98 6.41
C ILE A 60 -18.87 -8.43 6.49
N LYS A 61 -18.77 -9.03 7.68
CA LYS A 61 -18.37 -10.44 7.86
C LYS A 61 -19.25 -11.39 7.04
N ARG A 62 -20.57 -11.23 7.11
CA ARG A 62 -21.52 -12.05 6.36
C ARG A 62 -21.43 -11.83 4.85
N SER A 63 -21.24 -10.59 4.41
CA SER A 63 -21.05 -10.27 2.99
C SER A 63 -19.80 -10.93 2.44
N VAL A 64 -18.69 -10.89 3.18
CA VAL A 64 -17.46 -11.56 2.74
C VAL A 64 -17.58 -13.07 2.81
N TRP A 65 -18.22 -13.63 3.85
CA TRP A 65 -18.52 -15.06 3.92
C TRP A 65 -19.33 -15.53 2.71
N ASN A 66 -20.36 -14.78 2.30
CA ASN A 66 -21.15 -15.12 1.12
C ASN A 66 -20.36 -15.00 -0.19
N TRP A 67 -19.38 -14.10 -0.25
CA TRP A 67 -18.53 -13.91 -1.42
C TRP A 67 -17.44 -14.99 -1.55
N ARG A 68 -16.81 -15.37 -0.43
CA ARG A 68 -15.58 -16.20 -0.40
C ARG A 68 -15.76 -17.58 0.22
N GLY A 69 -16.81 -17.81 0.99
CA GLY A 69 -16.94 -18.98 1.85
C GLY A 69 -16.10 -18.89 3.13
N ALA A 70 -15.90 -20.04 3.78
CA ALA A 70 -15.20 -20.17 5.04
C ALA A 70 -13.67 -20.22 4.85
N ASP A 71 -13.01 -19.05 4.85
CA ASP A 71 -11.55 -18.96 4.96
C ASP A 71 -11.18 -18.53 6.40
N PRO A 72 -10.70 -19.46 7.26
CA PRO A 72 -10.36 -19.14 8.65
C PRO A 72 -9.28 -18.06 8.79
N PHE A 73 -8.27 -18.06 7.91
CA PHE A 73 -7.16 -17.11 7.97
C PHE A 73 -7.64 -15.71 7.58
N PHE A 74 -8.47 -15.61 6.55
CA PHE A 74 -9.05 -14.32 6.19
C PHE A 74 -10.09 -13.85 7.21
N ALA A 75 -10.89 -14.75 7.78
CA ALA A 75 -11.88 -14.39 8.81
C ALA A 75 -11.21 -13.78 10.06
N GLU A 76 -10.05 -14.30 10.46
CA GLU A 76 -9.23 -13.73 11.53
C GLU A 76 -8.70 -12.34 11.16
N ARG A 77 -8.12 -12.18 9.96
CA ARG A 77 -7.65 -10.87 9.46
C ARG A 77 -8.78 -9.84 9.36
N LEU A 78 -9.95 -10.26 8.89
CA LEU A 78 -11.14 -9.41 8.79
C LEU A 78 -11.61 -8.98 10.18
N SER A 79 -11.64 -9.89 11.15
CA SER A 79 -12.03 -9.57 12.52
C SER A 79 -11.04 -8.58 13.14
N ASN A 80 -9.74 -8.84 13.02
CA ASN A 80 -8.71 -7.91 13.50
C ASN A 80 -8.82 -6.52 12.84
N TRP A 81 -9.12 -6.47 11.54
CA TRP A 81 -9.34 -5.21 10.85
C TRP A 81 -10.56 -4.45 11.38
N ILE A 82 -11.70 -5.13 11.50
CA ILE A 82 -12.92 -4.55 12.07
C ILE A 82 -12.65 -4.01 13.48
N ASP A 83 -11.95 -4.76 14.32
CA ASP A 83 -11.79 -4.41 15.73
C ASP A 83 -10.72 -3.33 15.96
N THR A 84 -9.60 -3.39 15.23
CA THR A 84 -8.42 -2.56 15.52
C THR A 84 -7.81 -1.89 14.28
N ALA A 85 -7.61 -2.63 13.19
CA ALA A 85 -6.78 -2.16 12.07
C ALA A 85 -7.52 -1.28 11.03
N HIS A 86 -8.85 -1.13 11.11
CA HIS A 86 -9.65 -0.25 10.24
C HIS A 86 -9.23 1.21 10.35
N LYS A 87 -8.62 1.60 11.48
CA LYS A 87 -8.07 2.94 11.70
C LYS A 87 -6.81 3.21 10.86
N TRP A 88 -6.12 2.15 10.44
CA TRP A 88 -4.75 2.23 9.92
C TRP A 88 -4.58 1.67 8.50
N SER A 89 -5.54 0.89 8.02
CA SER A 89 -5.47 0.19 6.74
C SER A 89 -6.82 0.20 6.05
N GLU A 90 -6.83 0.34 4.73
CA GLU A 90 -8.06 0.26 3.96
C GLU A 90 -8.59 -1.19 3.88
N PHE A 91 -9.91 -1.36 3.72
CA PHE A 91 -10.51 -2.68 3.60
C PHE A 91 -9.91 -3.51 2.44
N LYS A 92 -9.51 -2.86 1.34
CA LYS A 92 -8.89 -3.54 0.20
C LYS A 92 -7.55 -4.21 0.53
N GLU A 93 -6.86 -3.74 1.59
CA GLU A 93 -5.56 -4.27 2.01
C GLU A 93 -5.69 -5.62 2.72
N ILE A 94 -6.84 -5.90 3.35
CA ILE A 94 -7.05 -7.18 4.01
C ILE A 94 -7.55 -8.26 3.08
N LEU A 95 -8.17 -7.87 1.95
CA LEU A 95 -8.70 -8.81 0.98
C LEU A 95 -7.59 -9.75 0.48
N PRO A 96 -7.81 -11.08 0.43
CA PRO A 96 -6.86 -11.97 -0.20
C PRO A 96 -6.87 -11.58 -1.67
N LYS A 97 -5.73 -11.16 -2.23
CA LYS A 97 -5.56 -11.23 -3.68
C LYS A 97 -5.45 -12.73 -4.02
N GLU A 98 -5.94 -13.14 -5.19
CA GLU A 98 -5.94 -14.54 -5.64
C GLU A 98 -4.65 -15.25 -5.21
N ALA A 99 -4.79 -16.47 -4.70
CA ALA A 99 -3.80 -17.25 -3.94
C ALA A 99 -2.51 -17.64 -4.71
N HIS A 100 -2.07 -16.79 -5.63
CA HIS A 100 -0.67 -16.51 -5.77
C HIS A 100 -0.36 -15.39 -4.79
N LEU A 101 0.02 -15.74 -3.54
CA LEU A 101 1.12 -14.99 -2.94
C LEU A 101 2.14 -14.90 -4.08
N PRO A 102 2.40 -13.73 -4.68
CA PRO A 102 3.54 -13.66 -5.55
C PRO A 102 4.67 -13.98 -4.59
N ARG A 103 5.18 -15.22 -4.69
CA ARG A 103 6.48 -15.59 -4.17
C ARG A 103 7.32 -14.40 -4.57
N ARG A 104 7.69 -13.55 -3.58
CA ARG A 104 8.14 -12.16 -3.82
C ARG A 104 8.88 -12.16 -5.14
N LYS A 105 8.31 -11.55 -6.20
CA LYS A 105 8.86 -11.64 -7.58
C LYS A 105 10.37 -11.55 -7.38
N ALA A 106 11.12 -12.57 -7.80
CA ALA A 106 12.55 -12.66 -7.49
C ALA A 106 13.16 -11.30 -7.83
N VAL A 107 13.44 -10.50 -6.80
CA VAL A 107 13.78 -9.11 -7.00
C VAL A 107 15.17 -9.15 -7.58
N GLU A 108 15.33 -8.55 -8.76
CA GLU A 108 16.64 -8.53 -9.42
C GLU A 108 17.68 -7.99 -8.43
N GLN A 109 18.77 -8.73 -8.27
CA GLN A 109 19.82 -8.33 -7.34
C GLN A 109 20.41 -7.00 -7.80
N ILE A 110 20.64 -6.11 -6.84
CA ILE A 110 21.22 -4.80 -7.12
C ILE A 110 22.69 -5.00 -7.48
N SER A 111 23.09 -4.57 -8.68
CA SER A 111 24.50 -4.43 -9.04
C SER A 111 25.04 -3.12 -8.46
N TYR A 112 25.96 -3.22 -7.50
CA TYR A 112 26.54 -2.05 -6.83
C TYR A 112 27.52 -1.29 -7.73
N ASP A 113 28.16 -1.99 -8.68
CA ASP A 113 29.23 -1.47 -9.53
C ASP A 113 28.75 -0.45 -10.56
N THR A 114 27.46 -0.48 -10.91
CA THR A 114 26.85 0.43 -11.89
C THR A 114 26.19 1.65 -11.23
N LEU A 115 26.13 1.69 -9.90
CA LEU A 115 25.49 2.77 -9.17
C LEU A 115 26.45 3.95 -8.94
N PRO A 116 25.95 5.20 -8.93
CA PRO A 116 26.75 6.32 -8.49
C PRO A 116 27.25 6.08 -7.06
N LYS A 117 28.49 6.48 -6.78
CA LYS A 117 29.23 6.21 -5.53
C LYS A 117 28.41 6.46 -4.25
N GLN A 118 27.63 7.54 -4.20
CA GLN A 118 26.83 7.89 -3.01
C GLN A 118 25.72 6.85 -2.74
N TYR A 119 25.12 6.27 -3.77
CA TYR A 119 24.10 5.23 -3.63
C TYR A 119 24.72 3.89 -3.25
N SER A 120 25.85 3.50 -3.85
CA SER A 120 26.52 2.26 -3.50
C SER A 120 27.07 2.28 -2.07
N GLU A 121 27.73 3.38 -1.65
CA GLU A 121 28.18 3.58 -0.27
C GLU A 121 27.02 3.49 0.74
N PHE A 122 25.88 4.11 0.41
CA PHE A 122 24.69 4.03 1.26
C PHE A 122 24.17 2.58 1.37
N LEU A 123 24.04 1.85 0.27
CA LEU A 123 23.58 0.46 0.32
C LEU A 123 24.57 -0.47 1.04
N HIS A 124 25.88 -0.22 0.95
CA HIS A 124 26.88 -0.93 1.77
C HIS A 124 26.67 -0.66 3.25
N HIS A 125 26.45 0.61 3.65
CA HIS A 125 26.09 0.92 5.04
C HIS A 125 24.80 0.24 5.49
N LEU A 126 23.80 0.10 4.63
CA LEU A 126 22.59 -0.66 4.95
C LEU A 126 22.90 -2.17 5.11
N THR A 127 23.77 -2.71 4.28
CA THR A 127 24.22 -4.12 4.37
C THR A 127 24.88 -4.38 5.72
N ASP A 128 25.86 -3.55 6.10
CA ASP A 128 26.56 -3.66 7.38
C ASP A 128 25.58 -3.45 8.56
N ARG A 129 24.72 -2.43 8.45
CA ARG A 129 23.74 -2.13 9.51
C ARG A 129 22.78 -3.28 9.71
N PHE A 130 22.33 -3.94 8.64
CA PHE A 130 21.34 -5.01 8.65
C PHE A 130 21.93 -6.41 8.46
N GLU A 131 23.20 -6.60 8.83
CA GLU A 131 23.84 -7.91 8.81
C GLU A 131 23.30 -8.83 9.92
N GLY A 132 23.36 -10.13 9.70
CA GLY A 132 23.11 -11.17 10.69
C GLY A 132 21.65 -11.60 10.81
N ASP A 133 21.39 -12.49 11.78
CA ASP A 133 20.07 -13.06 12.03
C ASP A 133 19.09 -12.00 12.56
N TYR A 134 18.04 -11.72 11.78
CA TYR A 134 17.03 -10.71 12.08
C TYR A 134 16.21 -11.02 13.33
N THR A 135 16.13 -12.29 13.74
CA THR A 135 15.44 -12.68 14.98
C THR A 135 16.18 -12.19 16.23
N ARG A 136 17.48 -11.90 16.10
CA ARG A 136 18.35 -11.43 17.18
C ARG A 136 18.61 -9.93 17.17
N TRP A 137 18.06 -9.20 16.20
CA TRP A 137 18.21 -7.75 16.17
C TRP A 137 17.55 -7.11 17.39
N ASP A 138 18.19 -6.07 17.92
CA ASP A 138 17.58 -5.22 18.93
C ASP A 138 16.37 -4.47 18.34
N ALA A 139 15.52 -3.94 19.22
CA ALA A 139 14.32 -3.20 18.81
C ALA A 139 14.68 -2.03 17.88
N SER A 140 15.77 -1.31 18.16
CA SER A 140 16.21 -0.17 17.35
C SER A 140 16.56 -0.56 15.90
N LYS A 141 17.33 -1.63 15.70
CA LYS A 141 17.68 -2.12 14.36
C LYS A 141 16.48 -2.68 13.63
N ARG A 142 15.59 -3.39 14.34
CA ARG A 142 14.31 -3.88 13.78
C ARG A 142 13.43 -2.73 13.31
N ASP A 143 13.22 -1.72 14.14
CA ASP A 143 12.40 -0.55 13.82
C ASP A 143 12.97 0.22 12.62
N GLN A 144 14.28 0.42 12.58
CA GLN A 144 14.96 1.03 11.44
C GLN A 144 14.71 0.26 10.14
N PHE A 145 14.81 -1.08 10.16
CA PHE A 145 14.56 -1.91 8.99
C PHE A 145 13.10 -1.83 8.55
N THR A 146 12.16 -1.99 9.48
CA THR A 146 10.72 -1.97 9.20
C THR A 146 10.28 -0.61 8.65
N ILE A 147 10.69 0.49 9.27
CA ILE A 147 10.38 1.84 8.79
C ILE A 147 11.00 2.10 7.42
N LEU A 148 12.29 1.74 7.23
CA LEU A 148 12.96 1.93 5.95
C LEU A 148 12.22 1.18 4.83
N GLY A 149 11.88 -0.10 5.08
CA GLY A 149 11.21 -0.93 4.09
C GLY A 149 9.78 -0.48 3.80
N MET A 150 8.99 -0.17 4.83
CA MET A 150 7.62 0.33 4.63
C MET A 150 7.59 1.63 3.83
N LEU A 151 8.49 2.57 4.14
CA LEU A 151 8.58 3.83 3.40
C LEU A 151 9.10 3.63 1.97
N ALA A 152 10.05 2.72 1.76
CA ALA A 152 10.64 2.48 0.45
C ALA A 152 9.63 1.83 -0.51
N LEU A 153 8.85 0.88 -0.01
CA LEU A 153 7.81 0.18 -0.79
C LEU A 153 6.69 1.10 -1.27
N GLU A 154 6.38 2.15 -0.51
CA GLU A 154 5.34 3.15 -0.85
C GLU A 154 5.94 4.40 -1.54
N GLY A 155 7.27 4.51 -1.55
CA GLY A 155 8.02 5.59 -2.19
C GLY A 155 7.51 6.99 -1.81
N LYS A 156 7.03 7.73 -2.81
CA LYS A 156 6.55 9.10 -2.65
C LYS A 156 5.11 9.20 -2.13
N GLU A 157 4.30 8.15 -2.30
CA GLU A 157 2.93 8.11 -1.76
C GLU A 157 2.96 8.08 -0.23
N GLY A 158 3.97 7.41 0.34
CA GLY A 158 4.27 7.43 1.75
C GLY A 158 3.33 6.58 2.61
N VAL A 159 3.58 6.62 3.92
CA VAL A 159 2.92 5.78 4.92
C VAL A 159 2.41 6.64 6.06
N ARG A 160 1.16 6.42 6.47
CA ARG A 160 0.56 7.06 7.64
C ARG A 160 1.27 6.62 8.92
N GLN A 161 1.51 7.56 9.84
CA GLN A 161 2.21 7.31 11.11
C GLN A 161 1.53 6.20 11.91
N GLY A 162 0.20 6.16 11.96
CA GLY A 162 -0.55 5.08 12.63
C GLY A 162 -0.25 3.70 12.06
N ARG A 163 -0.11 3.58 10.72
CA ARG A 163 0.25 2.32 10.05
C ARG A 163 1.67 1.88 10.40
N LEU A 164 2.62 2.82 10.51
CA LEU A 164 3.97 2.52 11.00
C LEU A 164 3.92 2.03 12.46
N ILE A 165 3.25 2.76 13.35
CA ILE A 165 3.14 2.42 14.79
C ILE A 165 2.55 1.02 15.01
N HIS A 166 1.50 0.70 14.26
CA HIS A 166 0.87 -0.62 14.29
C HIS A 166 1.85 -1.74 13.90
N HIS A 167 2.59 -1.58 12.80
CA HIS A 167 3.56 -2.60 12.36
C HIS A 167 4.81 -2.71 13.24
N LEU A 168 5.08 -1.69 14.06
CA LEU A 168 6.12 -1.74 15.09
C LEU A 168 5.63 -2.39 16.40
N GLY A 169 4.33 -2.72 16.52
CA GLY A 169 3.75 -3.27 17.75
C GLY A 169 3.69 -2.27 18.91
N LEU A 170 3.63 -0.97 18.60
CA LEU A 170 3.65 0.14 19.57
C LEU A 170 2.24 0.69 19.88
N ASP A 171 1.21 0.05 19.35
CA ASP A 171 -0.21 0.39 19.46
C ASP A 171 -0.85 0.04 20.82
N SER A 172 -0.21 -0.84 21.60
CA SER A 172 -0.71 -1.35 22.89
C SER A 172 -0.66 -0.38 24.08
N SER A 173 -0.07 0.81 23.92
CA SER A 173 0.01 1.77 25.03
C SER A 173 -1.15 2.77 25.02
N VAL A 174 -1.74 3.03 26.20
CA VAL A 174 -2.85 4.00 26.44
C VAL A 174 -2.48 5.45 26.00
N SER A 175 -1.23 5.66 25.59
CA SER A 175 -0.64 6.89 25.04
C SER A 175 0.04 6.59 23.68
N ALA A 176 -0.62 5.84 22.79
CA ALA A 176 -0.05 5.29 21.55
C ALA A 176 0.65 6.30 20.62
N GLY A 177 0.34 7.60 20.71
CA GLY A 177 0.89 8.62 19.81
C GLY A 177 2.35 9.01 20.06
N LEU A 178 2.76 9.18 21.33
CA LEU A 178 4.05 9.79 21.68
C LEU A 178 5.25 8.81 21.55
N PRO A 179 5.20 7.59 22.13
CA PRO A 179 6.27 6.62 21.99
C PRO A 179 6.48 6.21 20.52
N GLY A 180 5.39 5.96 19.79
CA GLY A 180 5.44 5.60 18.37
C GLY A 180 6.02 6.69 17.48
N SER A 181 5.60 7.95 17.65
CA SER A 181 6.18 9.06 16.88
C SER A 181 7.67 9.27 17.20
N ASN A 182 8.08 9.06 18.45
CA ASN A 182 9.48 9.16 18.86
C ASN A 182 10.34 8.04 18.26
N ALA A 183 9.85 6.80 18.22
CA ALA A 183 10.52 5.68 17.56
C ALA A 183 10.72 5.95 16.06
N ILE A 184 9.67 6.42 15.38
CA ILE A 184 9.74 6.79 13.96
C ILE A 184 10.76 7.90 13.73
N ARG A 185 10.75 8.94 14.56
CA ARG A 185 11.73 10.04 14.48
C ARG A 185 13.16 9.54 14.69
N ALA A 186 13.39 8.72 15.72
CA ALA A 186 14.71 8.20 16.05
C ALA A 186 15.28 7.34 14.92
N ALA A 187 14.46 6.42 14.37
CA ALA A 187 14.85 5.59 13.24
C ALA A 187 15.16 6.44 12.00
N LYS A 188 14.30 7.41 11.64
CA LYS A 188 14.54 8.31 10.50
C LYS A 188 15.82 9.12 10.67
N ILE A 189 16.12 9.62 11.88
CA ILE A 189 17.37 10.34 12.17
C ILE A 189 18.57 9.41 12.01
N ALA A 190 18.52 8.19 12.55
CA ALA A 190 19.60 7.22 12.44
C ALA A 190 19.90 6.88 10.97
N LEU A 191 18.86 6.59 10.19
CA LEU A 191 18.97 6.29 8.76
C LEU A 191 19.46 7.50 7.95
N SER A 192 19.01 8.72 8.25
CA SER A 192 19.52 9.93 7.59
C SER A 192 20.99 10.21 7.92
N ARG A 193 21.47 9.82 9.10
CA ARG A 193 22.89 9.96 9.46
C ARG A 193 23.78 9.03 8.63
N SER A 194 23.34 7.78 8.42
CA SER A 194 24.07 6.82 7.58
C SER A 194 23.94 7.07 6.08
N ALA A 195 22.95 7.86 5.66
CA ALA A 195 22.69 8.15 4.25
C ALA A 195 23.43 9.37 3.70
N LYS A 196 24.10 10.18 4.52
CA LYS A 196 24.75 11.40 4.05
C LYS A 196 25.75 11.09 2.91
N PRO A 197 25.73 11.84 1.79
CA PRO A 197 25.02 13.11 1.58
C PRO A 197 23.58 13.00 1.04
N LEU A 198 23.03 11.79 0.87
CA LEU A 198 21.68 11.58 0.35
C LEU A 198 20.60 12.11 1.30
N HIS A 199 19.54 12.67 0.71
CA HIS A 199 18.35 13.10 1.43
C HIS A 199 17.24 12.06 1.29
N LEU A 200 17.03 11.25 2.33
CA LEU A 200 16.09 10.13 2.28
C LEU A 200 14.62 10.56 2.29
N TRP A 201 14.26 11.54 3.13
CA TRP A 201 12.87 11.72 3.56
C TRP A 201 12.25 13.02 3.06
N ALA A 202 11.05 12.97 2.51
CA ALA A 202 10.27 14.18 2.29
C ALA A 202 9.84 14.78 3.65
N PRO A 203 9.57 16.10 3.70
CA PRO A 203 8.88 16.71 4.84
C PRO A 203 7.57 15.97 5.13
N ALA A 204 7.33 15.63 6.40
CA ALA A 204 6.10 14.97 6.79
C ALA A 204 4.92 15.94 6.68
N SER A 205 3.76 15.48 6.19
CA SER A 205 2.52 16.25 6.09
C SER A 205 1.44 15.65 7.00
N GLY A 206 0.47 16.45 7.44
CA GLY A 206 -0.60 15.97 8.34
C GLY A 206 -0.19 15.83 9.82
N ASN A 207 -1.13 15.33 10.63
CA ASN A 207 -1.08 15.38 12.10
C ASN A 207 -1.45 14.05 12.75
N GLY A 208 -0.93 13.82 13.96
CA GLY A 208 -1.26 12.63 14.75
C GLY A 208 -0.94 11.33 14.01
N SER A 209 -1.87 10.40 14.01
CA SER A 209 -1.76 9.15 13.26
C SER A 209 -1.79 9.31 11.75
N GLU A 210 -2.46 10.37 11.27
CA GLU A 210 -2.63 10.68 9.85
C GLU A 210 -1.40 11.38 9.26
N ARG A 211 -0.40 11.67 10.08
CA ARG A 211 0.86 12.22 9.60
C ARG A 211 1.50 11.26 8.59
N LEU A 212 1.72 11.74 7.38
CA LEU A 212 2.29 11.00 6.27
C LEU A 212 3.81 11.15 6.26
N HIS A 213 4.50 10.03 6.08
CA HIS A 213 5.94 9.96 5.92
C HIS A 213 6.28 9.34 4.57
N ALA A 214 7.18 9.95 3.80
CA ALA A 214 7.52 9.48 2.45
C ALA A 214 9.02 9.60 2.19
N PHE A 215 9.49 8.89 1.16
CA PHE A 215 10.80 9.14 0.57
C PHE A 215 10.79 10.47 -0.20
N ALA A 216 11.93 11.16 -0.19
CA ALA A 216 12.11 12.40 -0.95
C ALA A 216 12.23 12.14 -2.46
N ASP A 217 12.87 11.02 -2.83
CA ASP A 217 13.16 10.64 -4.21
C ASP A 217 12.63 9.24 -4.52
N ALA A 218 11.98 9.11 -5.69
CA ALA A 218 11.34 7.86 -6.09
C ALA A 218 12.37 6.81 -6.55
N ASN A 219 13.47 7.22 -7.18
CA ASN A 219 14.50 6.29 -7.65
C ASN A 219 15.27 5.69 -6.46
N LEU A 220 15.60 6.53 -5.48
CA LEU A 220 16.20 6.08 -4.23
C LEU A 220 15.24 5.17 -3.44
N ALA A 221 13.94 5.48 -3.42
CA ALA A 221 12.95 4.61 -2.80
C ALA A 221 12.90 3.23 -3.47
N ASP A 222 12.85 3.18 -4.80
CA ASP A 222 12.86 1.91 -5.56
C ASP A 222 14.14 1.11 -5.30
N LEU A 223 15.30 1.77 -5.31
CA LEU A 223 16.58 1.15 -5.01
C LEU A 223 16.62 0.55 -3.59
N VAL A 224 16.13 1.29 -2.60
CA VAL A 224 16.03 0.79 -1.22
C VAL A 224 14.98 -0.32 -1.10
N ALA A 225 13.87 -0.22 -1.81
CA ALA A 225 12.83 -1.25 -1.84
C ALA A 225 13.40 -2.57 -2.36
N ARG A 226 14.17 -2.52 -3.45
CA ARG A 226 14.89 -3.69 -3.98
C ARG A 226 15.90 -4.24 -2.98
N PHE A 227 16.61 -3.37 -2.26
CA PHE A 227 17.57 -3.78 -1.24
C PHE A 227 16.86 -4.54 -0.11
N VAL A 228 15.83 -3.94 0.50
CA VAL A 228 15.16 -4.55 1.66
C VAL A 228 14.46 -5.85 1.27
N LEU A 229 13.86 -5.93 0.07
CA LEU A 229 13.16 -7.14 -0.38
C LEU A 229 14.09 -8.31 -0.67
N ASN A 230 15.37 -8.05 -0.94
CA ASN A 230 16.41 -9.06 -1.11
C ASN A 230 17.00 -9.55 0.22
N GLN A 231 16.61 -8.99 1.36
CA GLN A 231 17.04 -9.43 2.68
C GLN A 231 16.12 -10.51 3.25
N GLN A 232 16.67 -11.45 4.03
CA GLN A 232 15.85 -12.43 4.77
C GLN A 232 14.88 -11.75 5.74
N ALA A 233 15.33 -10.65 6.35
CA ALA A 233 14.55 -9.82 7.27
C ALA A 233 13.31 -9.18 6.61
N ALA A 234 13.17 -9.22 5.28
CA ALA A 234 12.00 -8.71 4.59
C ALA A 234 10.70 -9.33 5.11
N ILE A 235 10.71 -10.52 5.73
CA ILE A 235 9.53 -11.10 6.42
C ILE A 235 8.91 -10.18 7.49
N LEU A 236 9.69 -9.25 8.05
CA LEU A 236 9.23 -8.23 9.00
C LEU A 236 8.41 -7.12 8.35
N LEU A 237 8.47 -6.99 7.02
CA LEU A 237 7.71 -5.99 6.27
C LEU A 237 6.30 -6.50 6.02
N PRO A 238 5.31 -5.60 5.94
CA PRO A 238 3.97 -5.97 5.48
C PRO A 238 4.06 -6.70 4.13
N PRO A 239 3.17 -7.65 3.85
CA PRO A 239 3.13 -8.32 2.56
C PRO A 239 3.05 -7.26 1.45
N ALA A 240 3.92 -7.37 0.44
CA ALA A 240 4.01 -6.39 -0.63
C ALA A 240 2.65 -6.29 -1.34
N TYR A 241 1.95 -5.20 -1.10
CA TYR A 241 0.73 -4.86 -1.81
C TYR A 241 1.14 -4.22 -3.14
N THR A 242 1.70 -4.99 -4.07
CA THR A 242 1.89 -4.44 -5.41
C THR A 242 0.52 -4.04 -5.97
N LEU A 243 0.40 -2.74 -6.24
CA LEU A 243 -0.60 -2.09 -7.07
C LEU A 243 -0.34 -2.51 -8.51
N GLU A 244 -0.73 -3.74 -8.87
CA GLU A 244 -0.98 -4.09 -10.26
C GLU A 244 -2.47 -4.48 -10.35
N GLY A 245 -3.17 -3.71 -11.19
CA GLY A 245 -4.62 -3.72 -11.40
C GLY A 245 -5.03 -2.42 -12.08
#